data_AF-A0A8T5QDY3-F1
#
_entry.id   AF-A0A8T5QDY3-F1
#
_cell.length_a   1.000
_cell.length_b   1.000
_cell.length_c   1.000
_cell.angle_alpha   90.00
_cell.angle_beta   90.00
_cell.angle_gamma   90.00
#
_symmetry.space_group_name_H-M   'P 1'
#
loop_
_entity.id
_entity.type
_entity.pdbx_description
1 polymer ?
#
loop_
_entity_poly.entity_id
_entity_poly.type
_entity_poly.pdbx_seq_one_letter_code
_entity_poly.pdbx_strand_id
1 'polypeptide(L)' 'MARKKEDPDTSERVKLAHEIQYFFKHKYKNSWVSEKELKYHSRMHNQVFNDLVRRGFIERKKTHFGYQYKWKARVP' A
#
# COMPACT_ATOMS: atom_id res chain seq x y z
N MET A 1 6.87 -16.90 -28.78
CA MET A 1 6.71 -16.62 -27.33
C MET A 1 7.18 -15.20 -27.06
N ALA A 2 6.27 -14.24 -26.90
CA ALA A 2 6.64 -12.87 -26.60
C ALA A 2 7.13 -12.79 -25.14
N ARG A 3 8.44 -12.61 -24.93
CA ARG A 3 8.97 -12.14 -23.65
C ARG A 3 8.41 -10.73 -23.46
N LYS A 4 7.33 -10.60 -22.66
CA LYS A 4 6.89 -9.29 -22.16
C LYS A 4 8.12 -8.67 -21.50
N LYS A 5 8.61 -7.57 -22.07
CA LYS A 5 9.56 -6.71 -21.37
C LYS A 5 8.81 -6.26 -20.13
N GLU A 6 9.12 -6.82 -18.97
CA GLU A 6 8.62 -6.30 -17.72
C GLU A 6 9.22 -4.90 -17.61
N ASP A 7 8.38 -3.88 -17.79
CA ASP A 7 8.79 -2.51 -17.57
C ASP A 7 9.38 -2.41 -16.16
N PRO A 8 10.61 -1.91 -15.99
CA PRO A 8 11.26 -1.85 -14.68
C PRO A 8 10.42 -1.07 -13.66
N ASP A 9 9.63 -0.09 -14.13
CA ASP A 9 8.67 0.68 -13.36
C ASP A 9 7.55 -0.19 -12.74
N THR A 10 7.09 -1.22 -13.46
CA THR A 10 6.06 -2.14 -12.97
C THR A 10 6.61 -3.05 -11.87
N SER A 11 7.84 -3.55 -12.04
CA SER A 11 8.50 -4.40 -11.04
C SER A 11 8.71 -3.64 -9.73
N GLU A 12 9.15 -2.39 -9.80
CA GLU A 12 9.38 -1.55 -8.64
C GLU A 12 8.08 -1.24 -7.89
N ARG A 13 7.02 -0.84 -8.61
CA ARG A 13 5.70 -0.58 -7.99
C ARG A 13 5.10 -1.81 -7.30
N VAL A 14 5.31 -3.01 -7.86
CA VAL A 14 4.89 -4.27 -7.23
C VAL A 14 5.69 -4.54 -5.96
N LYS A 15 7.02 -4.36 -5.97
CA LYS A 15 7.85 -4.48 -4.76
C LYS A 15 7.39 -3.53 -3.66
N LEU A 16 7.16 -2.26 -4.00
CA LEU A 16 6.66 -1.26 -3.06
C LEU A 16 5.29 -1.63 -2.47
N ALA A 17 4.39 -2.18 -3.29
CA ALA A 17 3.10 -2.65 -2.79
C ALA A 17 3.26 -3.80 -1.78
N HIS A 18 4.19 -4.73 -2.03
CA HIS A 18 4.51 -5.83 -1.12
C HIS A 18 5.16 -5.34 0.18
N GLU A 19 6.03 -4.34 0.12
CA GLU A 19 6.62 -3.72 1.31
C GLU A 19 5.57 -3.03 2.18
N ILE A 20 4.67 -2.25 1.56
CA ILE A 20 3.55 -1.61 2.25
C ILE A 20 2.66 -2.69 2.90
N GLN A 21 2.33 -3.74 2.16
CA GLN A 21 1.60 -4.89 2.69
C GLN A 21 2.28 -5.50 3.92
N TYR A 22 3.58 -5.77 3.81
CA TYR A 22 4.34 -6.37 4.89
C TYR A 22 4.34 -5.47 6.13
N PHE A 23 4.60 -4.17 5.94
CA PHE A 23 4.57 -3.19 7.00
C PHE A 23 3.24 -3.18 7.76
N PHE A 24 2.12 -3.09 7.04
CA PHE A 24 0.81 -3.10 7.66
C PHE A 24 0.46 -4.45 8.31
N LYS A 25 0.73 -5.57 7.64
CA LYS A 25 0.40 -6.92 8.14
C LYS A 25 1.16 -7.27 9.42
N HIS A 26 2.41 -6.84 9.54
CA HIS A 26 3.27 -7.21 10.66
C HIS A 26 3.25 -6.19 11.80
N LYS A 27 3.22 -4.89 11.51
CA LYS A 27 3.22 -3.86 12.57
C LYS A 27 1.82 -3.39 12.99
N TYR A 28 0.84 -3.37 12.08
CA TYR A 28 -0.42 -2.65 12.31
C TYR A 28 -1.66 -3.39 11.82
N LYS A 29 -1.63 -4.73 11.81
CA LYS A 29 -2.58 -5.64 11.14
C LYS A 29 -4.05 -5.22 11.23
N ASN A 30 -4.50 -4.85 12.44
CA ASN A 30 -5.86 -4.40 12.72
C ASN A 30 -5.91 -2.99 13.33
N SER A 31 -4.78 -2.29 13.37
CA SER A 31 -4.64 -1.01 14.06
C SER A 31 -4.71 0.15 13.07
N TRP A 32 -5.21 1.29 13.55
CA TRP A 32 -5.14 2.54 12.82
C TRP A 32 -3.72 3.10 12.92
N VAL A 33 -3.13 3.43 11.78
CA VAL A 33 -1.79 3.98 11.64
C VAL A 33 -1.89 5.45 11.30
N SER A 34 -1.26 6.31 12.10
CA SER A 34 -1.27 7.74 11.81
C SER A 34 -0.50 8.07 10.53
N GLU A 35 -0.85 9.15 9.84
CA GLU A 35 -0.15 9.61 8.65
C GLU A 35 1.35 9.90 8.90
N LYS A 36 1.71 10.31 10.13
CA LYS A 36 3.12 10.56 10.52
C LYS A 36 3.98 9.30 10.44
N GLU A 37 3.41 8.14 10.77
CA GLU A 37 4.09 6.84 10.73
C GLU A 37 4.22 6.32 9.29
N LEU A 38 3.41 6.82 8.37
CA LEU A 38 3.36 6.43 6.95
C LEU A 38 4.04 7.45 6.04
N LYS A 39 4.89 8.31 6.62
CA LYS A 39 5.60 9.34 5.86
C LYS A 39 6.67 8.68 5.00
N TYR A 40 6.32 8.35 3.76
CA TYR A 40 7.26 7.75 2.82
C TYR A 40 8.17 8.82 2.20
N HIS A 41 9.46 8.50 2.10
CA HIS A 41 10.48 9.40 1.57
C HIS A 41 10.46 9.49 0.02
N SER A 42 9.87 8.51 -0.66
CA SER A 42 9.82 8.47 -2.14
C SER A 42 8.45 8.86 -2.69
N ARG A 43 8.45 9.64 -3.79
CA ARG A 43 7.24 9.98 -4.56
C ARG A 43 6.53 8.73 -5.07
N MET A 44 7.28 7.72 -5.50
CA MET A 44 6.72 6.47 -6.02
C MET A 44 6.00 5.67 -4.92
N HIS A 45 6.56 5.62 -3.71
CA HIS A 45 5.87 5.03 -2.55
C HIS A 45 4.51 5.69 -2.29
N ASN A 46 4.48 7.03 -2.28
CA ASN A 46 3.25 7.77 -2.07
C ASN A 46 2.22 7.50 -3.18
N GLN A 47 2.66 7.34 -4.43
CA GLN A 47 1.77 6.96 -5.53
C GLN A 47 1.20 5.55 -5.34
N VAL A 48 2.05 4.56 -5.06
CA VAL A 48 1.63 3.17 -4.84
C VAL A 48 0.71 3.05 -3.61
N PHE A 49 1.04 3.74 -2.53
CA PHE A 49 0.20 3.79 -1.33
C PHE A 49 -1.19 4.37 -1.63
N ASN A 50 -1.25 5.51 -2.32
CA ASN A 50 -2.52 6.11 -2.72
C ASN A 50 -3.32 5.21 -3.68
N ASP A 51 -2.65 4.48 -4.57
CA ASP A 51 -3.28 3.49 -5.43
C ASP A 51 -3.90 2.35 -4.61
N LEU A 52 -3.19 1.86 -3.57
CA LEU A 52 -3.71 0.85 -2.64
C LEU A 52 -4.91 1.36 -1.83
N VAL A 53 -4.89 2.62 -1.40
CA VAL A 53 -6.03 3.27 -0.73
C VAL A 53 -7.23 3.38 -1.68
N ARG A 54 -7.02 3.86 -2.91
CA ARG A 54 -8.07 3.97 -3.94
C ARG A 54 -8.68 2.62 -4.30
N ARG A 55 -7.87 1.56 -4.35
CA ARG A 55 -8.33 0.19 -4.61
C ARG A 55 -9.05 -0.43 -3.40
N GLY A 56 -9.03 0.22 -2.23
CA GLY A 56 -9.69 -0.24 -1.02
C GLY A 56 -8.92 -1.31 -0.24
N PHE A 57 -7.63 -1.51 -0.54
CA PHE A 57 -6.76 -2.38 0.27
C PHE A 57 -6.35 -1.71 1.58
N ILE A 58 -6.37 -0.38 1.61
CA ILE A 58 -6.09 0.44 2.79
C ILE A 58 -7.27 1.40 2.95
N GLU A 59 -7.86 1.43 4.14
CA GLU A 59 -8.92 2.35 4.47
C GLU A 59 -8.34 3.60 5.11
N ARG A 60 -8.84 4.78 4.69
CA ARG A 60 -8.50 6.07 5.29
C ARG A 60 -9.67 6.54 6.14
N LYS A 61 -9.44 6.85 7.42
CA LYS A 61 -10.42 7.52 8.26
C LYS A 61 -10.41 9.01 7.95
N LYS A 62 -11.59 9.61 7.77
CA LYS A 62 -11.71 11.05 7.47
C LYS A 62 -11.61 11.93 8.73
N THR A 63 -12.01 11.40 9.88
CA THR A 63 -12.09 12.13 11.16
C THR A 63 -10.77 12.14 11.94
N HIS A 64 -9.91 11.17 11.71
CA HIS A 64 -8.53 11.15 12.21
C HIS A 64 -7.63 10.81 11.03
N PHE A 65 -6.50 11.49 10.88
CA PHE A 65 -5.49 11.23 9.84
C PHE A 65 -4.82 9.85 10.05
N GLY A 66 -5.61 8.79 9.87
CA GLY A 66 -5.29 7.42 10.18
C GLY A 66 -5.69 6.48 9.05
N TYR A 67 -4.87 5.46 8.86
CA TYR A 67 -5.02 4.46 7.81
C TYR A 67 -5.07 3.06 8.43
N GLN A 68 -5.94 2.18 7.94
CA GLN A 68 -6.06 0.80 8.41
C GLN A 68 -5.93 -0.17 7.23
N TYR A 69 -5.26 -1.29 7.48
CA TYR A 69 -5.12 -2.36 6.49
C TYR A 69 -6.41 -3.16 6.32
N LYS A 70 -6.94 -3.25 5.10
CA LYS A 70 -8.14 -4.03 4.75
C LYS A 70 -7.90 -5.06 3.63
N TRP A 71 -6.65 -5.32 3.28
CA TRP A 71 -6.30 -6.16 2.14
C TRP A 71 -6.88 -7.59 2.17
N LYS A 72 -7.14 -8.13 3.37
CA LYS A 72 -7.78 -9.45 3.54
C LYS A 72 -9.28 -9.51 3.22
N ALA A 73 -9.96 -8.38 3.06
CA ALA A 73 -11.41 -8.37 2.80
C ALA A 73 -11.79 -8.56 1.31
N ARG A 74 -10.81 -8.72 0.41
CA ARG A 74 -11.01 -8.93 -1.04
C ARG A 74 -10.36 -10.20 -1.58
N VAL A 75 -10.32 -11.25 -0.77
CA VAL A 75 -10.10 -12.61 -1.28
C VAL A 75 -11.44 -13.31 -1.12
N PRO A 76 -12.15 -13.65 -2.22
CA PRO A 76 -13.35 -14.48 -2.14
C PRO A 76 -13.03 -15.87 -1.56
#